data_AF-A0A7D7ZVB6-F1
#
_entry.id   AF-A0A7D7ZVB6-F1
#
_cell.length_a   1.000
_cell.length_b   1.000
_cell.length_c   1.000
_cell.angle_alpha   90.00
_cell.angle_beta   90.00
_cell.angle_gamma   90.00
#
_symmetry.space_group_name_H-M   'P 1'
#
loop_
_entity.id
_entity.type
_entity.pdbx_description
1 polymer ?
#
loop_
_entity_poly.entity_id
_entity_poly.type
_entity_poly.pdbx_seq_one_letter_code
_entity_poly.pdbx_strand_id
1 'polypeptide(L)'
;MSHTLNKSGASIPYIQGQTSSSEGKTAWYIFRVVALEKHLTATYGPPSIISSDPNHFKGHTGVIIYDTRGTWSDATGHGTLWDGSNRLGGNYSPSFYLSNGVGKLWITK
;
A
#
# COMPACT_ATOMS: atom_id res chain seq x y z
N MET A 1 4.21 5.77 -2.59
CA MET A 1 4.45 4.91 -1.42
C MET A 1 5.92 4.61 -1.20
N SER A 2 6.64 4.05 -2.19
CA SER A 2 8.05 3.66 -2.03
C SER A 2 8.97 4.76 -1.49
N HIS A 3 8.77 6.01 -1.94
CA HIS A 3 9.48 7.18 -1.41
C HIS A 3 9.25 7.40 0.09
N THR A 4 8.01 7.27 0.54
CA THR A 4 7.62 7.39 1.96
C THR A 4 8.30 6.32 2.79
N LEU A 5 8.29 5.06 2.33
CA LEU A 5 8.92 3.94 3.02
C LEU A 5 10.43 4.15 3.17
N ASN A 6 11.13 4.49 2.07
CA ASN A 6 12.55 4.78 2.10
C ASN A 6 12.91 5.93 3.06
N LYS A 7 12.10 7.00 3.10
CA LYS A 7 12.30 8.12 4.03
C LYS A 7 11.99 7.79 5.49
N SER A 8 11.15 6.78 5.74
CA SER A 8 10.79 6.34 7.10
C SER A 8 11.78 5.37 7.74
N GLY A 9 12.84 4.98 7.02
CA GLY A 9 13.81 3.97 7.48
C GLY A 9 13.43 2.52 7.12
N ALA A 10 12.24 2.29 6.57
CA ALA A 10 11.86 1.02 5.96
C ALA A 10 12.39 0.95 4.52
N SER A 11 13.71 0.84 4.39
CA SER A 11 14.39 0.82 3.11
C SER A 11 13.94 -0.36 2.25
N ILE A 12 13.57 -0.06 1.02
CA ILE A 12 13.18 -1.06 0.03
C ILE A 12 14.45 -1.66 -0.59
N PRO A 13 14.61 -2.98 -0.58
CA PRO A 13 15.73 -3.64 -1.25
C PRO A 13 15.50 -3.68 -2.77
N TYR A 14 16.56 -3.98 -3.52
CA TYR A 14 16.40 -4.37 -4.92
C TYR A 14 15.55 -5.64 -5.04
N ILE A 15 14.52 -5.60 -5.87
CA ILE A 15 13.70 -6.77 -6.21
C ILE A 15 13.61 -6.85 -7.73
N GLN A 16 14.20 -7.91 -8.30
CA GLN A 16 14.28 -8.10 -9.75
C GLN A 16 12.88 -8.03 -10.39
N GLY A 17 12.73 -7.16 -11.38
CA GLY A 17 11.47 -6.97 -12.12
C GLY A 17 10.33 -6.31 -11.34
N GLN A 18 10.58 -5.85 -10.11
CA GLN A 18 9.56 -5.24 -9.24
C GLN A 18 9.98 -3.88 -8.66
N THR A 19 11.26 -3.52 -8.77
CA THR A 19 11.78 -2.21 -8.36
C THR A 19 12.52 -1.49 -9.47
N SER A 20 12.36 -0.16 -9.53
CA SER A 20 13.27 0.76 -10.24
C SER A 20 14.16 1.49 -9.23
N SER A 21 15.25 2.11 -9.68
CA SER A 21 16.16 2.85 -8.80
C SER A 21 16.04 4.37 -9.00
N SER A 22 16.44 5.13 -7.97
CA SER A 22 16.83 6.53 -8.15
C SER A 22 18.07 6.65 -9.05
N GLU A 23 18.36 7.88 -9.48
CA GLU A 23 19.66 8.23 -10.04
C GLU A 23 20.79 7.84 -9.06
N GLY A 24 21.85 7.24 -9.59
CA GLY A 24 22.96 6.73 -8.77
C GLY A 24 22.66 5.47 -7.94
N LYS A 25 21.47 4.85 -8.09
CA LYS A 25 21.07 3.61 -7.40
C LYS A 25 21.12 3.68 -5.86
N THR A 26 20.81 4.84 -5.31
CA THR A 26 20.82 5.10 -3.86
C THR A 26 19.55 4.67 -3.14
N ALA A 27 18.45 4.48 -3.86
CA ALA A 27 17.18 4.00 -3.34
C ALA A 27 16.41 3.17 -4.38
N TRP A 28 15.62 2.19 -3.92
CA TRP A 28 14.78 1.35 -4.75
C TRP A 28 13.31 1.66 -4.56
N TYR A 29 12.52 1.55 -5.63
CA TYR A 29 11.13 1.94 -5.67
C TYR A 29 10.29 0.81 -6.24
N ILE A 30 9.47 0.19 -5.39
CA ILE A 30 8.49 -0.81 -5.82
C ILE A 30 7.45 -0.14 -6.73
N PHE A 31 7.17 -0.76 -7.88
CA PHE A 31 6.12 -0.32 -8.82
C PHE A 31 5.01 -1.36 -9.01
N ARG A 32 5.04 -2.50 -8.29
CA ARG A 32 3.99 -3.53 -8.30
C ARG A 32 3.29 -3.57 -6.93
N VAL A 33 1.96 -3.47 -6.90
CA VAL A 33 1.19 -3.49 -5.63
C VAL A 33 1.37 -4.80 -4.86
N VAL A 34 1.39 -5.95 -5.56
CA VAL A 34 1.67 -7.26 -4.94
C VAL A 34 3.05 -7.29 -4.26
N ALA A 35 4.05 -6.65 -4.86
CA ALA A 35 5.39 -6.58 -4.27
C ALA A 35 5.40 -5.66 -3.04
N LEU A 36 4.63 -4.57 -3.08
CA LEU A 36 4.46 -3.66 -1.93
C LEU A 36 3.82 -4.40 -0.74
N GLU A 37 2.76 -5.17 -0.97
CA GLU A 37 2.12 -5.98 0.07
C GLU A 37 3.10 -6.96 0.71
N LYS A 38 3.88 -7.68 -0.11
CA LYS A 38 4.92 -8.59 0.38
C LYS A 38 5.97 -7.87 1.21
N HIS A 39 6.41 -6.70 0.78
CA HIS A 39 7.39 -5.90 1.51
C HIS A 39 6.83 -5.41 2.85
N LEU A 40 5.61 -4.87 2.89
CA LEU A 40 4.97 -4.46 4.15
C LEU A 40 4.82 -5.65 5.10
N THR A 41 4.43 -6.81 4.57
CA THR A 41 4.25 -8.03 5.37
C THR A 41 5.57 -8.51 5.98
N ALA A 42 6.65 -8.47 5.19
CA ALA A 42 7.98 -8.86 5.66
C ALA A 42 8.55 -7.88 6.69
N THR A 43 8.28 -6.58 6.52
CA THR A 43 8.83 -5.52 7.38
C THR A 43 8.04 -5.33 8.67
N TYR A 44 6.71 -5.42 8.62
CA TYR A 44 5.81 -5.05 9.72
C TYR A 44 4.92 -6.20 10.22
N GLY A 45 5.01 -7.40 9.63
CA GLY A 45 4.09 -8.50 9.89
C GLY A 45 2.78 -8.38 9.09
N PRO A 46 1.79 -9.25 9.33
CA PRO A 46 0.51 -9.22 8.61
C PRO A 46 -0.26 -7.90 8.84
N PRO A 47 -1.19 -7.52 7.93
CA PRO A 47 -2.02 -6.34 8.13
C PRO A 47 -2.85 -6.49 9.40
N SER A 48 -3.01 -5.40 10.14
CA SER A 48 -3.77 -5.36 11.39
C SER A 48 -5.29 -5.48 11.13
N ILE A 49 -5.76 -4.93 10.02
CA ILE A 49 -7.18 -4.97 9.60
C ILE A 49 -7.26 -5.43 8.15
N ILE A 50 -8.14 -6.39 7.89
CA ILE A 50 -8.53 -6.82 6.55
C ILE A 50 -10.06 -6.72 6.46
N SER A 51 -10.59 -5.85 5.60
CA SER A 51 -12.02 -5.56 5.54
C SER A 51 -12.45 -4.92 4.22
N SER A 52 -13.69 -5.16 3.81
CA SER A 52 -14.40 -4.38 2.78
C SER A 52 -15.34 -3.32 3.38
N ASP A 53 -15.58 -3.32 4.69
CA ASP A 53 -16.31 -2.26 5.38
C ASP A 53 -15.38 -1.10 5.75
N PRO A 54 -15.61 0.13 5.23
CA PRO A 54 -14.81 1.32 5.57
C PRO A 54 -14.82 1.67 7.06
N ASN A 55 -15.87 1.30 7.80
CA ASN A 55 -15.98 1.61 9.23
C ASN A 55 -14.90 0.92 10.06
N HIS A 56 -14.42 -0.26 9.66
CA HIS A 56 -13.35 -0.97 10.35
C HIS A 56 -12.01 -0.22 10.31
N PHE A 57 -11.81 0.72 9.38
CA PHE A 57 -10.58 1.49 9.26
C PHE A 57 -10.65 2.85 9.99
N LYS A 58 -11.85 3.28 10.43
CA LYS A 58 -12.02 4.58 11.07
C LYS A 58 -11.22 4.69 12.36
N GLY A 59 -10.55 5.82 12.56
CA GLY A 59 -9.74 6.10 13.75
C GLY A 59 -8.35 5.44 13.77
N HIS A 60 -8.05 4.56 12.82
CA HIS A 60 -6.73 3.95 12.68
C HIS A 60 -5.92 4.65 11.59
N THR A 61 -4.64 4.91 11.79
CA THR A 61 -3.76 5.52 10.79
C THR A 61 -2.72 4.52 10.29
N GLY A 62 -2.24 4.69 9.05
CA GLY A 62 -1.10 3.91 8.56
C GLY A 62 -1.07 3.69 7.06
N VAL A 63 -0.52 2.55 6.64
CA VAL A 63 -0.39 2.20 5.21
C VAL A 63 -1.52 1.25 4.84
N ILE A 64 -2.35 1.63 3.88
CA ILE A 64 -3.44 0.80 3.36
C ILE A 64 -3.14 0.34 1.94
N ILE A 65 -3.36 -0.95 1.68
CA ILE A 65 -3.43 -1.53 0.34
C ILE A 65 -4.86 -1.95 0.08
N TYR A 66 -5.42 -1.47 -1.03
CA TYR A 66 -6.65 -1.99 -1.60
C TYR A 66 -6.28 -3.07 -2.63
N ASP A 67 -6.67 -4.32 -2.37
CA ASP A 67 -6.57 -5.43 -3.32
C ASP A 67 -7.88 -5.51 -4.10
N THR A 68 -7.85 -5.02 -5.33
CA THR A 68 -9.01 -4.91 -6.24
C THR A 68 -8.73 -5.67 -7.54
N ARG A 69 -8.14 -6.87 -7.41
CA ARG A 69 -7.86 -7.73 -8.56
C ARG A 69 -9.14 -7.97 -9.38
N GLY A 70 -9.03 -7.76 -10.69
CA GLY A 70 -10.16 -7.85 -11.63
C GLY A 70 -10.80 -6.51 -11.98
N THR A 71 -10.48 -5.42 -11.27
CA THR A 71 -11.01 -4.08 -11.59
C THR A 71 -10.26 -3.39 -12.74
N TRP A 72 -8.93 -3.55 -12.81
CA TRP A 72 -8.09 -2.97 -13.87
C TRP A 72 -7.25 -4.04 -14.55
N SER A 73 -6.90 -3.80 -15.82
CA SER A 73 -6.08 -4.72 -16.63
C SER A 73 -4.59 -4.61 -16.34
N ASP A 74 -4.13 -3.48 -15.80
CA ASP A 74 -2.72 -3.14 -15.57
C ASP A 74 -2.34 -3.06 -14.09
N ALA A 75 -3.33 -3.09 -13.18
CA ALA A 75 -3.13 -2.99 -11.74
C ALA A 75 -3.97 -3.99 -10.94
N THR A 76 -3.36 -4.56 -9.90
CA THR A 76 -4.04 -5.49 -8.98
C THR A 76 -4.71 -4.76 -7.81
N GLY A 77 -4.56 -3.44 -7.70
CA GLY A 77 -4.91 -2.71 -6.49
C GLY A 77 -4.31 -1.31 -6.43
N HIS A 78 -4.35 -0.71 -5.23
CA HIS A 78 -3.77 0.60 -4.97
C HIS A 78 -3.18 0.67 -3.55
N GLY A 79 -1.98 1.24 -3.40
CA GLY A 79 -1.32 1.41 -2.10
C GLY A 79 -1.18 2.88 -1.74
N THR A 80 -1.61 3.28 -0.54
CA THR A 80 -1.64 4.68 -0.10
C THR A 80 -1.55 4.81 1.42
N LEU A 81 -1.42 6.03 1.92
CA LEU A 81 -1.53 6.32 3.34
C LEU A 81 -3.00 6.51 3.72
N TRP A 82 -3.34 6.12 4.92
CA TRP A 82 -4.66 6.24 5.53
C TRP A 82 -4.54 7.07 6.81
N ASP A 83 -5.36 8.12 6.91
CA ASP A 83 -5.27 9.12 7.99
C ASP A 83 -6.28 8.90 9.13
N GLY A 84 -6.98 7.76 9.16
CA GLY A 84 -8.05 7.50 10.11
C GLY A 84 -9.44 7.84 9.60
N SER A 85 -9.54 8.54 8.48
CA SER A 85 -10.82 8.91 7.86
C SER A 85 -10.84 8.71 6.35
N ASN A 86 -9.70 8.94 5.70
CA ASN A 86 -9.58 8.94 4.26
C ASN A 86 -8.19 8.50 3.81
N ARG A 87 -8.12 8.20 2.51
CA ARG A 87 -6.88 7.88 1.81
C ARG A 87 -6.20 9.18 1.36
N LEU A 88 -4.88 9.26 1.48
CA LEU A 88 -4.12 10.47 1.15
C LEU A 88 -3.63 10.54 -0.31
N GLY A 89 -3.87 9.52 -1.12
CA GLY A 89 -3.47 9.52 -2.53
C GLY A 89 -4.14 8.46 -3.40
N GLY A 90 -4.13 8.69 -4.72
CA GLY A 90 -4.80 7.91 -5.77
C GLY A 90 -5.94 8.69 -6.44
N ASN A 91 -6.73 8.04 -7.30
CA ASN A 91 -7.81 8.70 -8.05
C ASN A 91 -9.22 8.38 -7.57
N TYR A 92 -9.44 7.25 -6.87
CA TYR A 92 -10.78 6.81 -6.46
C TYR A 92 -11.05 6.98 -4.96
N SER A 93 -12.32 7.04 -4.55
CA SER A 93 -12.69 7.07 -3.14
C SER A 93 -12.38 5.74 -2.43
N PRO A 94 -12.22 5.74 -1.08
CA PRO A 94 -12.14 4.48 -0.32
C PRO A 94 -13.33 3.55 -0.61
N SER A 95 -14.55 4.10 -0.71
CA SER A 95 -15.76 3.33 -1.02
C SER A 95 -15.67 2.62 -2.37
N PHE A 96 -15.13 3.26 -3.41
CA PHE A 96 -14.93 2.63 -4.72
C PHE A 96 -13.96 1.46 -4.63
N TYR A 97 -12.82 1.64 -3.97
CA TYR A 97 -11.85 0.56 -3.83
C TYR A 97 -12.44 -0.62 -3.05
N LEU A 98 -13.16 -0.35 -1.96
CA LEU A 98 -13.72 -1.37 -1.09
C LEU A 98 -14.96 -2.07 -1.67
N SER A 99 -15.73 -1.41 -2.55
CA SER A 99 -16.81 -2.07 -3.29
C SER A 99 -16.31 -3.04 -4.37
N ASN A 100 -15.04 -2.93 -4.74
CA ASN A 100 -14.40 -3.72 -5.80
C ASN A 100 -13.31 -4.67 -5.27
N GLY A 101 -13.20 -4.83 -3.95
CA GLY A 101 -12.13 -5.63 -3.36
C GLY A 101 -12.08 -5.58 -1.85
N VAL A 102 -10.87 -5.61 -1.30
CA VAL A 102 -10.61 -5.63 0.14
C VAL A 102 -9.49 -4.67 0.52
N GLY A 103 -9.67 -3.93 1.61
CA GLY A 103 -8.62 -3.12 2.23
C GLY A 103 -7.80 -3.94 3.21
N LYS A 104 -6.49 -3.74 3.20
CA LYS A 104 -5.50 -4.32 4.12
C LYS A 104 -4.71 -3.17 4.74
N LEU A 105 -4.87 -2.93 6.04
CA LEU A 105 -4.24 -1.80 6.75
C LEU A 105 -3.15 -2.29 7.70
N TRP A 106 -1.96 -1.72 7.57
CA TRP A 106 -0.89 -1.80 8.56
C TRP A 106 -0.94 -0.53 9.40
N ILE A 107 -1.29 -0.68 10.67
CA ILE A 107 -1.39 0.46 11.59
C ILE A 107 0.02 0.94 11.93
N THR A 108 0.27 2.24 11.77
CA THR A 108 1.52 2.87 12.17
C THR A 108 1.28 3.76 13.39
N LYS A 109 2.20 3.75 14.36
CA LYS A 109 2.14 4.62 15.54
C LYS A 109 2.55 6.04 15.20
#